data_AF-A0A7Y5SVZ0-F1
#
_entry.id   AF-A0A7Y5SVZ0-F1
#
_cell.length_a   1.000
_cell.length_b   1.000
_cell.length_c   1.000
_cell.angle_alpha   90.00
_cell.angle_beta   90.00
_cell.angle_gamma   90.00
#
_symmetry.space_group_name_H-M   'P 1'
#
loop_
_entity.id
_entity.type
_entity.pdbx_description
1 polymer ?
#
loop_
_entity_poly.entity_id
_entity_poly.type
_entity_poly.pdbx_seq_one_letter_code
_entity_poly.pdbx_strand_id
1 'polypeptide(L)'
;MTLAKRRQVVLMKPGKPGEMPPLGSQREFRACMANYNTAGDGSPPKGLGTEFLYGPGLVIEIATAADDVKQAIVTLQDEDVAFPVLSRVCKEQGWSLMDMETGRVFK
;
A
#
# COMPACT_ATOMS: atom_id res chain seq x y z
N MET A 1 -10.49 2.67 -27.45
CA MET A 1 -9.72 1.89 -26.45
C MET A 1 -10.19 2.35 -25.08
N THR A 2 -11.02 1.56 -24.42
CA THR A 2 -11.45 1.84 -23.05
C THR A 2 -10.23 1.65 -22.15
N LEU A 3 -9.81 2.66 -21.38
CA LEU A 3 -8.74 2.47 -20.41
C LEU A 3 -9.15 1.34 -19.46
N ALA A 4 -8.39 0.25 -19.43
CA ALA A 4 -8.58 -0.79 -18.43
C ALA A 4 -8.51 -0.11 -17.05
N LYS A 5 -9.62 -0.18 -16.30
CA LYS A 5 -9.74 0.47 -15.00
C LYS A 5 -8.76 -0.24 -14.06
N ARG A 6 -7.70 0.47 -13.65
CA ARG A 6 -6.68 -0.10 -12.76
C ARG A 6 -7.32 -0.32 -11.39
N ARG A 7 -7.37 -1.57 -10.95
CA ARG A 7 -7.93 -1.94 -9.66
C ARG A 7 -7.08 -1.34 -8.55
N GLN A 8 -7.74 -0.75 -7.55
CA GLN A 8 -7.06 -0.15 -6.42
C GLN A 8 -7.58 -0.75 -5.11
N VAL A 9 -6.65 -0.98 -4.19
CA VAL A 9 -6.90 -1.54 -2.88
C VAL A 9 -6.22 -0.68 -1.82
N VAL A 10 -6.77 -0.66 -0.60
CA VAL A 10 -6.18 0.05 0.53
C VAL A 10 -5.55 -0.98 1.46
N LEU A 11 -4.28 -0.77 1.77
CA LEU A 11 -3.58 -1.50 2.81
C LEU A 11 -3.79 -0.78 4.14
N MET A 12 -4.20 -1.52 5.17
CA MET A 12 -4.49 -0.97 6.49
C MET A 12 -4.30 -2.03 7.57
N LYS A 13 -4.02 -1.59 8.80
CA LYS A 13 -3.96 -2.49 9.95
C LYS A 13 -5.36 -2.70 10.52
N PRO A 14 -5.79 -3.94 10.82
CA PRO A 14 -7.05 -4.17 11.51
C PRO A 14 -7.01 -3.53 12.91
N GLY A 15 -8.02 -2.71 13.22
CA GLY A 15 -8.19 -2.01 14.49
C GLY A 15 -9.61 -2.14 15.02
N LYS A 16 -9.88 -1.56 16.20
CA LYS A 16 -11.25 -1.42 16.70
C LYS A 16 -12.04 -0.43 15.84
N PRO A 17 -13.39 -0.49 15.83
CA PRO A 17 -14.20 0.52 15.15
C PRO A 17 -13.82 1.93 15.60
N GLY A 18 -13.45 2.80 14.64
CA GLY A 18 -12.99 4.17 14.91
C GLY A 18 -11.49 4.32 15.18
N GLU A 19 -10.75 3.21 15.36
CA GLU A 19 -9.29 3.22 15.43
C GLU A 19 -8.70 2.90 14.05
N MET A 20 -7.68 3.66 13.64
CA MET A 20 -6.83 3.35 12.48
C MET A 20 -5.40 3.23 12.96
N PRO A 21 -4.99 2.05 13.48
CA PRO A 21 -3.63 1.83 13.92
C PRO A 21 -2.65 2.04 12.74
N PRO A 22 -1.48 2.65 12.98
CA PRO A 22 -0.51 2.83 11.92
C PRO A 22 0.06 1.50 11.44
N LEU A 23 0.36 1.43 10.14
CA LEU A 23 1.19 0.40 9.51
C LEU A 23 2.66 0.53 9.95
N GLY A 24 3.05 1.72 10.42
CA GLY A 24 4.35 2.08 10.95
C GLY A 24 4.67 3.54 10.64
N SER A 25 5.83 4.03 11.09
CA SER A 25 6.39 5.28 10.57
C SER A 25 6.71 5.15 9.07
N GLN A 26 6.87 6.25 8.34
CA GLN A 26 7.27 6.23 6.92
C GLN A 26 8.56 5.43 6.72
N ARG A 27 9.51 5.56 7.65
CA ARG A 27 10.78 4.82 7.60
C ARG A 27 10.57 3.31 7.78
N GLU A 28 9.77 2.90 8.76
CA GLU A 28 9.48 1.48 9.01
C GLU A 28 8.67 0.87 7.86
N PHE A 29 7.70 1.62 7.32
CA PHE A 29 6.91 1.20 6.17
C PHE A 29 7.81 0.96 4.95
N ARG A 30 8.71 1.90 4.63
CA ARG A 30 9.68 1.73 3.53
C ARG A 30 10.60 0.52 3.75
N ALA A 31 11.13 0.36 4.96
CA ALA A 31 11.98 -0.78 5.29
C ALA A 31 11.22 -2.11 5.19
N CYS A 32 9.95 -2.14 5.59
CA CYS A 32 9.07 -3.29 5.44
C CYS A 32 8.84 -3.61 3.95
N MET A 33 8.46 -2.62 3.15
CA MET A 33 8.17 -2.78 1.71
C MET A 33 9.41 -3.22 0.92
N ALA A 34 10.60 -2.81 1.32
CA ALA A 34 11.85 -3.24 0.69
C ALA A 34 12.04 -4.77 0.72
N ASN A 35 11.54 -5.47 1.75
CA ASN A 35 11.58 -6.94 1.83
C ASN A 35 10.73 -7.64 0.75
N TYR A 36 9.86 -6.88 0.08
CA TYR A 36 8.96 -7.33 -0.98
C TYR A 36 9.31 -6.70 -2.34
N ASN A 37 10.58 -6.32 -2.53
CA ASN A 37 11.10 -5.66 -3.73
C ASN A 37 10.31 -4.38 -4.10
N THR A 38 9.82 -3.66 -3.09
CA THR A 38 9.03 -2.45 -3.27
C THR A 38 9.75 -1.27 -2.63
N ALA A 39 10.09 -0.26 -3.43
CA ALA A 39 10.89 0.89 -2.98
C ALA A 39 10.53 2.18 -3.74
N GLY A 40 10.93 3.33 -3.23
CA GLY A 40 10.75 4.60 -3.92
C GLY A 40 11.56 4.69 -5.22
N ASP A 41 11.20 5.63 -6.09
CA ASP A 41 11.89 5.87 -7.38
C ASP A 41 13.24 6.59 -7.24
N GLY A 42 13.70 6.86 -6.02
CA GLY A 42 14.93 7.60 -5.75
C GLY A 42 14.80 9.11 -5.99
N SER A 43 13.62 9.60 -6.38
CA SER A 43 13.37 11.03 -6.45
C SER A 43 13.39 11.64 -5.05
N PRO A 44 13.92 12.86 -4.86
CA PRO A 44 13.71 13.59 -3.62
C PRO A 44 12.21 13.76 -3.37
N PRO A 45 11.77 13.80 -2.10
CA PRO A 45 10.35 13.92 -1.77
C PRO A 45 9.74 15.09 -2.53
N LYS A 46 8.84 14.79 -3.48
CA LYS A 46 8.09 15.85 -4.15
C LYS A 46 7.24 16.49 -3.07
N GLY A 47 7.31 17.82 -2.93
CA GLY A 47 6.58 18.58 -1.90
C GLY A 47 5.04 18.54 -1.99
N LEU A 48 4.49 17.56 -2.72
CA LEU A 48 3.06 17.33 -2.97
C LEU A 48 2.37 16.49 -1.87
N GLY A 49 3.07 16.14 -0.79
CA GLY A 49 2.46 15.49 0.38
C GLY A 49 2.18 13.99 0.22
N THR A 50 2.65 13.36 -0.87
CA THR A 50 2.62 11.90 -1.06
C THR A 50 3.95 11.37 -1.58
N GLU A 51 4.22 10.09 -1.29
CA GLU A 51 5.37 9.32 -1.78
C GLU A 51 4.85 8.07 -2.50
N PHE A 52 5.53 7.71 -3.59
CA PHE A 52 5.22 6.53 -4.39
C PHE A 52 6.32 5.48 -4.22
N LEU A 53 5.94 4.25 -3.89
CA LEU A 53 6.78 3.07 -3.91
C LEU A 53 6.36 2.16 -5.06
N TYR A 54 7.33 1.62 -5.77
CA TYR A 54 7.13 0.79 -6.95
C TYR A 54 7.58 -0.62 -6.64
N GLY A 55 6.72 -1.59 -6.91
CA GLY A 55 6.95 -3.00 -6.65
C GLY A 55 6.49 -3.88 -7.82
N PRO A 56 6.62 -5.21 -7.69
CA PRO A 56 6.22 -6.15 -8.74
C PRO A 56 4.70 -6.08 -8.98
N GLY A 57 4.29 -5.57 -10.14
CA GLY A 57 2.88 -5.47 -10.54
C GLY A 57 2.06 -4.45 -9.76
N LEU A 58 2.68 -3.61 -8.91
CA LEU A 58 1.98 -2.68 -8.04
C LEU A 58 2.71 -1.36 -7.84
N VAL A 59 1.94 -0.32 -7.53
CA VAL A 59 2.43 0.97 -7.05
C VAL A 59 1.70 1.33 -5.77
N ILE A 60 2.46 1.68 -4.73
CA ILE A 60 1.95 2.08 -3.43
C ILE A 60 2.11 3.58 -3.27
N GLU A 61 1.04 4.25 -2.90
CA GLU A 61 1.02 5.66 -2.55
C GLU A 61 0.77 5.80 -1.04
N ILE A 62 1.65 6.57 -0.37
CA ILE A 62 1.53 6.91 1.05
C ILE A 62 1.51 8.43 1.23
N ALA A 63 0.76 8.90 2.22
CA ALA A 63 0.78 10.31 2.61
C ALA A 63 2.07 10.62 3.39
N THR A 64 2.73 11.71 3.06
CA THR A 64 3.97 12.17 3.73
C THR A 64 3.74 13.34 4.69
N ALA A 65 2.50 13.84 4.78
CA ALA A 65 2.11 14.94 5.67
C ALA A 65 2.25 14.60 7.17
N ALA A 66 2.25 13.31 7.52
CA ALA A 66 2.50 12.81 8.88
C ALA A 66 3.51 11.66 8.81
N ASP A 67 4.30 11.46 9.87
CA ASP A 67 5.27 10.36 9.91
C ASP A 67 4.59 8.99 9.99
N ASP A 68 3.42 8.90 10.63
CA ASP A 68 2.67 7.65 10.72
C ASP A 68 1.89 7.33 9.43
N VAL A 69 2.23 6.20 8.81
CA VAL A 69 1.47 5.65 7.67
C VAL A 69 0.27 4.88 8.21
N LYS A 70 -0.91 5.50 8.21
CA LYS A 70 -2.16 4.84 8.65
C LYS A 70 -2.75 3.92 7.58
N GLN A 71 -2.68 4.37 6.33
CA GLN A 71 -3.21 3.69 5.17
C GLN A 71 -2.27 3.91 3.99
N ALA A 72 -2.22 2.94 3.09
CA ALA A 72 -1.52 3.07 1.82
C ALA A 72 -2.46 2.67 0.68
N ILE A 73 -2.51 3.49 -0.38
CA ILE A 73 -3.28 3.17 -1.57
C ILE A 73 -2.40 2.36 -2.49
N VAL A 74 -2.84 1.17 -2.88
CA VAL A 74 -2.12 0.29 -3.79
C VAL A 74 -2.89 0.22 -5.11
N THR A 75 -2.23 0.63 -6.18
CA THR A 75 -2.73 0.45 -7.55
C THR A 75 -2.13 -0.81 -8.14
N LEU A 76 -2.98 -1.76 -8.53
CA LEU A 76 -2.57 -3.00 -9.19
C LEU A 76 -2.36 -2.70 -10.68
N GLN A 77 -1.11 -2.83 -11.13
CA GLN A 77 -0.75 -2.75 -12.55
C GLN A 77 -0.84 -4.12 -13.23
N ASP A 78 -0.51 -5.18 -12.49
CA ASP A 78 -0.65 -6.58 -12.87
C ASP A 78 -1.15 -7.35 -11.65
N GLU A 79 -2.41 -7.79 -11.70
CA GLU A 79 -3.07 -8.45 -10.56
C GLU A 79 -2.41 -9.80 -10.22
N ASP A 80 -2.03 -10.58 -11.23
CA ASP A 80 -1.47 -11.91 -11.04
C ASP A 80 -0.09 -11.87 -10.36
N VAL A 81 0.66 -10.78 -10.59
CA VAL A 81 1.95 -10.52 -9.93
C VAL A 81 1.77 -9.82 -8.57
N ALA A 82 0.85 -8.86 -8.47
CA ALA A 82 0.68 -8.05 -7.26
C ALA A 82 0.01 -8.81 -6.11
N PHE A 83 -0.99 -9.64 -6.38
CA PHE A 83 -1.72 -10.35 -5.33
C PHE A 83 -0.84 -11.26 -4.47
N PRO A 84 0.09 -12.07 -5.02
CA PRO A 84 1.03 -12.83 -4.22
C PRO A 84 1.89 -11.97 -3.29
N VAL A 85 2.35 -10.80 -3.76
CA VAL A 85 3.13 -9.86 -2.94
C VAL A 85 2.27 -9.32 -1.78
N LEU A 86 1.08 -8.83 -2.10
CA LEU A 86 0.17 -8.24 -1.11
C LEU A 86 -0.36 -9.27 -0.10
N SER A 87 -0.67 -10.49 -0.55
CA SER A 87 -1.06 -11.59 0.33
C SER A 87 0.05 -11.95 1.32
N ARG A 88 1.31 -11.96 0.85
CA ARG A 88 2.47 -12.20 1.72
C ARG A 88 2.65 -11.08 2.75
N VAL A 89 2.56 -9.82 2.32
CA VAL A 89 2.62 -8.64 3.21
C VAL A 89 1.56 -8.73 4.30
N CYS A 90 0.29 -8.94 3.93
CA CYS A 90 -0.82 -9.03 4.88
C CYS A 90 -0.63 -10.17 5.88
N LYS A 91 -0.21 -11.35 5.40
CA LYS A 91 0.03 -12.52 6.25
C LYS A 91 1.17 -12.30 7.24
N GLU A 92 2.30 -11.73 6.81
CA GLU A 92 3.48 -11.56 7.65
C GLU A 92 3.34 -10.38 8.62
N GLN A 93 2.66 -9.30 8.23
CA GLN A 93 2.51 -8.10 9.06
C GLN A 93 1.18 -8.05 9.85
N GLY A 94 0.27 -8.99 9.60
CA GLY A 94 -1.09 -8.98 10.16
C GLY A 94 -1.93 -7.82 9.66
N TRP A 95 -1.68 -7.36 8.43
CA TRP A 95 -2.42 -6.26 7.80
C TRP A 95 -3.62 -6.79 7.01
N SER A 96 -4.45 -5.89 6.50
CA SER A 96 -5.61 -6.21 5.70
C SER A 96 -5.65 -5.36 4.44
N LEU A 97 -6.23 -5.93 3.38
CA LEU A 97 -6.48 -5.26 2.11
C LEU A 97 -7.97 -4.99 1.98
N MET A 98 -8.35 -3.75 1.70
CA MET A 98 -9.71 -3.40 1.34
C MET A 98 -9.77 -3.06 -0.15
N ASP A 99 -10.60 -3.76 -0.89
CA ASP A 99 -10.89 -3.40 -2.28
C ASP A 99 -11.80 -2.17 -2.32
N MET A 100 -11.36 -1.11 -2.99
CA MET A 100 -12.09 0.17 -3.01
C MET A 100 -13.36 0.13 -3.87
N GLU A 101 -13.48 -0.83 -4.80
CA GLU A 101 -14.64 -0.93 -5.68
C GLU A 101 -15.78 -1.71 -5.01
N THR A 102 -15.43 -2.75 -4.27
CA THR A 102 -16.38 -3.69 -3.66
C THR A 102 -16.55 -3.48 -2.16
N GLY A 103 -15.62 -2.77 -1.51
CA GLY A 103 -15.54 -2.66 -0.05
C GLY A 103 -15.10 -3.96 0.64
N ARG A 104 -14.79 -5.02 -0.13
CA ARG A 104 -14.43 -6.33 0.43
C ARG A 104 -13.05 -6.26 1.10
N VAL A 105 -12.97 -6.80 2.31
CA VAL A 105 -11.72 -6.89 3.07
C VAL A 105 -11.14 -8.30 3.00
N PHE A 106 -9.86 -8.38 2.69
CA PHE A 106 -9.05 -9.60 2.66
C PHE A 106 -7.99 -9.51 3.78
N LYS A 107 -7.68 -10.66 4.38
CA LYS A 107 -6.68 -10.81 5.44
C LYS A 107 -5.58 -11.74 4.96
#